data_AF-A0A7J8NVT7-F1
#
_entry.id   AF-A0A7J8NVT7-F1
#
_cell.length_a   1.000
_cell.length_b   1.000
_cell.length_c   1.000
_cell.angle_alpha   90.00
_cell.angle_beta   90.00
_cell.angle_gamma   90.00
#
_symmetry.space_group_name_H-M   'P 1'
#
loop_
_entity.id
_entity.type
_entity.pdbx_description
1 polymer ?
#
loop_
_entity_poly.entity_id
_entity_poly.type
_entity_poly.pdbx_seq_one_letter_code
_entity_poly.pdbx_strand_id
1 'polypeptide(L)'
;MASSTLNQKSNFHARSNSLPSRPHPLVTQIDEHLCRLKANESASSSSSSMSQKLSGLRNLYELVDNLLQLPLTQKSLAQQCNDKQVNELLNGSLKLLGVC
;
A
#
# COMPACT_ATOMS: atom_id res chain seq x y z
N MET A 1 8.04 8.76 64.60
CA MET A 1 9.21 9.07 63.75
C MET A 1 8.86 8.76 62.31
N ALA A 2 9.21 9.71 61.42
CA ALA A 2 9.38 9.68 59.96
C ALA A 2 8.50 8.76 59.08
N SER A 3 7.60 9.42 58.34
CA SER A 3 6.99 8.94 57.10
C SER A 3 8.04 8.87 55.98
N SER A 4 8.11 7.76 55.26
CA SER A 4 8.92 7.63 54.04
C SER A 4 8.01 7.38 52.84
N THR A 5 7.71 8.46 52.12
CA THR A 5 7.05 8.44 50.81
C THR A 5 8.02 7.88 49.77
N LEU A 6 7.82 6.62 49.36
CA LEU A 6 8.51 6.04 48.21
C LEU A 6 7.98 6.67 46.93
N ASN A 7 8.79 7.55 46.35
CA ASN A 7 8.56 8.22 45.08
C ASN A 7 8.65 7.18 43.94
N GLN A 8 7.54 6.49 43.65
CA GLN A 8 7.42 5.61 42.48
C GLN A 8 7.30 6.48 41.23
N LYS A 9 8.44 6.90 40.69
CA LYS A 9 8.53 7.40 39.31
C LYS A 9 8.17 6.27 38.37
N SER A 10 6.93 6.26 37.90
CA SER A 10 6.53 5.47 36.75
C SER A 10 7.27 6.02 35.52
N ASN A 11 8.28 5.28 35.07
CA ASN A 11 8.99 5.56 33.82
C ASN A 11 8.06 5.23 32.64
N PHE A 12 7.06 6.08 32.39
CA PHE A 12 6.25 6.00 31.18
C PHE A 12 7.09 6.48 30.00
N HIS A 13 7.71 5.55 29.29
CA HIS A 13 8.36 5.86 28.03
C HIS A 13 7.29 5.88 26.93
N ALA A 14 6.78 7.09 26.63
CA ALA A 14 5.92 7.29 25.47
C ALA A 14 6.73 6.99 24.20
N ARG A 15 6.57 5.79 23.64
CA ARG A 15 7.16 5.43 22.36
C ARG A 15 6.23 5.93 21.26
N SER A 16 6.72 6.86 20.45
CA SER A 16 6.03 7.30 19.25
C SER A 16 5.97 6.13 18.25
N ASN A 17 4.76 5.77 17.81
CA ASN A 17 4.59 4.82 16.72
C ASN A 17 4.73 5.56 15.39
N SER A 18 5.94 5.58 14.83
CA SER A 18 6.15 6.05 13.45
C SER A 18 5.69 4.97 12.48
N LEU A 19 4.85 5.35 11.51
CA LEU A 19 4.62 4.50 10.34
C LEU A 19 5.90 4.46 9.49
N PRO A 20 6.17 3.36 8.77
CA PRO A 20 7.27 3.33 7.82
C PRO A 20 7.05 4.43 6.76
N SER A 21 7.94 5.43 6.73
CA SER A 21 7.86 6.54 5.76
C SER A 21 8.24 6.12 4.34
N ARG A 22 8.88 4.97 4.17
CA ARG A 22 9.43 4.55 2.88
C ARG A 22 8.53 3.49 2.23
N PRO A 23 8.17 3.67 0.94
CA PRO A 23 7.42 2.64 0.22
C PRO A 23 8.23 1.35 0.10
N HIS A 24 7.52 0.24 -0.12
CA HIS A 24 8.14 -1.06 -0.35
C HIS A 24 9.09 -0.99 -1.58
N PRO A 25 10.29 -1.59 -1.53
CA PRO A 25 11.25 -1.54 -2.64
C PRO A 25 10.70 -1.99 -4.00
N LEU A 26 9.70 -2.88 -4.00
CA LEU A 26 8.99 -3.30 -5.22
C LEU A 26 8.25 -2.15 -5.91
N VAL A 27 7.68 -1.22 -5.15
CA VAL A 27 6.96 -0.06 -5.72
C VAL A 27 7.94 0.83 -6.49
N THR A 28 9.14 1.04 -5.94
CA THR A 28 10.20 1.80 -6.63
C THR A 28 10.66 1.10 -7.91
N GLN A 29 10.81 -0.23 -7.89
CA GLN A 29 11.19 -1.00 -9.09
C GLN A 29 10.13 -0.95 -10.19
N ILE A 30 8.85 -1.02 -9.83
CA ILE A 30 7.74 -0.87 -10.77
C ILE A 30 7.77 0.52 -11.43
N ASP A 31 7.97 1.56 -10.64
CA ASP A 31 8.02 2.94 -11.13
C ASP A 31 9.19 3.16 -12.11
N GLU A 32 10.37 2.61 -11.79
CA GLU A 32 11.53 2.65 -12.68
C GLU A 32 11.27 1.91 -14.01
N HIS A 33 10.66 0.72 -13.94
CA HIS A 33 10.30 -0.05 -15.13
C HIS A 33 9.30 0.69 -16.02
N LEU A 34 8.32 1.35 -15.42
CA LEU A 34 7.34 2.18 -16.12
C LEU A 34 8.00 3.41 -16.77
N CYS A 35 8.89 4.10 -16.06
CA CYS A 35 9.63 5.23 -16.60
C CYS A 35 10.46 4.82 -17.81
N ARG A 36 11.16 3.68 -17.72
CA ARG A 36 11.97 3.14 -18.82
C ARG A 36 11.10 2.76 -20.03
N LEU A 37 9.97 2.10 -19.81
CA LEU A 37 9.02 1.75 -20.87
C LEU A 37 8.49 3.00 -21.59
N LYS A 38 8.16 4.06 -20.83
CA LYS A 38 7.69 5.34 -21.39
C LYS A 38 8.78 6.07 -22.19
N ALA A 39 10.02 6.04 -21.73
CA ALA A 39 11.15 6.61 -22.44
C ALA A 39 11.39 5.91 -23.80
N ASN A 40 11.24 4.59 -23.84
CA ASN A 40 11.38 3.79 -25.06
C ASN A 40 10.29 4.07 -26.12
N GLU A 41 9.10 4.50 -25.70
CA GLU A 41 8.04 4.97 -26.62
C GLU A 41 8.34 6.37 -27.17
N SER A 42 8.80 7.28 -26.29
CA SER A 42 9.03 8.69 -26.66
C SER A 42 10.26 8.86 -27.57
N ALA A 43 11.24 7.96 -27.48
CA ALA A 43 12.39 7.90 -28.37
C ALA A 43 12.02 7.24 -29.72
N SER A 44 11.19 7.89 -30.53
CA SER A 44 10.78 7.42 -31.87
C SER A 44 11.92 7.33 -32.91
N SER A 45 13.17 7.58 -32.52
CA SER A 45 14.33 7.57 -33.42
C SER A 45 15.26 6.35 -33.25
N SER A 46 14.97 5.39 -32.38
CA SER A 46 15.88 4.25 -32.18
C SER A 46 15.13 2.96 -31.85
N SER A 47 14.91 2.15 -32.90
CA SER A 47 15.08 0.69 -33.00
C SER A 47 14.93 -0.20 -31.74
N SER A 48 14.06 0.11 -30.78
CA SER A 48 13.69 -0.87 -29.76
C SER A 48 12.85 -1.94 -30.45
N SER A 49 13.41 -3.16 -30.55
CA SER A 49 12.71 -4.26 -31.19
C SER A 49 11.41 -4.55 -30.44
N MET A 50 10.38 -4.98 -31.15
CA MET A 50 9.13 -5.44 -30.54
C MET A 50 9.38 -6.46 -29.42
N SER A 51 10.38 -7.32 -29.58
CA SER A 51 10.78 -8.28 -28.55
C SER A 51 11.22 -7.61 -27.25
N GLN A 52 11.99 -6.53 -27.31
CA GLN A 52 12.47 -5.80 -26.13
C GLN A 52 11.33 -5.09 -25.40
N LYS A 53 10.35 -4.54 -26.13
CA LYS A 53 9.14 -3.95 -25.55
C LYS A 53 8.31 -5.01 -24.83
N LEU A 54 8.08 -6.16 -25.46
CA LEU A 54 7.34 -7.27 -24.87
C LEU A 54 8.06 -7.87 -23.65
N SER A 55 9.39 -8.01 -23.68
CA SER A 55 10.18 -8.43 -22.52
C SER A 55 10.08 -7.43 -21.38
N GLY A 56 10.10 -6.12 -21.65
CA GLY A 56 9.91 -5.08 -20.64
C GLY A 56 8.54 -5.17 -19.95
N LEU A 57 7.48 -5.43 -20.73
CA LEU A 57 6.12 -5.65 -20.20
C LEU A 57 6.04 -6.92 -19.35
N ARG A 58 6.66 -8.02 -19.77
CA ARG A 58 6.72 -9.25 -18.98
C ARG A 58 7.37 -9.02 -17.62
N ASN A 59 8.51 -8.32 -17.59
CA ASN A 59 9.21 -8.02 -16.35
C ASN A 59 8.37 -7.13 -15.43
N LEU A 60 7.65 -6.15 -15.99
CA LEU A 60 6.72 -5.33 -15.22
C LEU A 60 5.59 -6.17 -14.62
N TYR A 61 5.02 -7.09 -15.40
CA TYR A 61 3.97 -7.98 -14.93
C TYR A 61 4.43 -8.84 -13.75
N GLU A 62 5.63 -9.41 -13.82
CA GLU A 62 6.22 -10.19 -12.72
C GLU A 62 6.40 -9.35 -11.45
N LEU A 63 6.85 -8.10 -11.56
CA LEU A 63 6.97 -7.20 -10.41
C LEU A 63 5.62 -6.87 -9.76
N VAL A 64 4.58 -6.64 -10.58
CA VAL A 64 3.22 -6.39 -10.08
C VAL A 64 2.64 -7.64 -9.43
N ASP A 65 2.84 -8.81 -10.01
CA ASP A 65 2.40 -10.08 -9.45
C ASP A 65 3.06 -10.32 -8.07
N ASN A 66 4.37 -10.12 -7.97
CA ASN A 66 5.10 -10.17 -6.70
C ASN A 66 4.55 -9.17 -5.66
N LEU A 67 4.18 -7.96 -6.08
CA LEU A 67 3.57 -6.95 -5.20
C LEU A 67 2.19 -7.40 -4.69
N LEU A 68 1.38 -8.01 -5.56
CA LEU A 68 0.05 -8.53 -5.20
C LEU A 68 0.15 -9.74 -4.27
N GLN A 69 1.17 -10.57 -4.43
CA GLN A 69 1.43 -11.71 -3.55
C GLN A 69 1.85 -11.29 -2.13
N LEU A 70 2.26 -10.04 -1.89
CA LEU A 70 2.62 -9.59 -0.54
C LEU A 70 1.43 -9.69 0.43
N PRO A 71 1.62 -10.23 1.65
CA PRO A 71 0.55 -10.36 2.64
C PRO A 71 -0.13 -9.02 2.99
N LEU A 72 0.64 -7.93 3.01
CA LEU A 72 0.12 -6.59 3.30
C LEU A 72 -0.81 -6.10 2.19
N THR A 73 -0.44 -6.33 0.93
CA THR A 73 -1.27 -5.97 -0.23
C THR A 73 -2.55 -6.78 -0.23
N GLN A 74 -2.47 -8.10 -0.02
CA GLN A 74 -3.66 -8.96 0.04
C GLN A 74 -4.60 -8.56 1.19
N LYS A 75 -4.06 -8.27 2.38
CA LYS A 75 -4.85 -7.79 3.52
C LYS A 75 -5.53 -6.45 3.21
N SER A 76 -4.80 -5.51 2.60
CA SER A 76 -5.35 -4.20 2.22
C SER A 76 -6.47 -4.33 1.19
N LEU A 77 -6.30 -5.20 0.19
CA LEU A 77 -7.32 -5.46 -0.83
C LEU A 77 -8.56 -6.13 -0.22
N ALA A 78 -8.37 -7.14 0.62
CA ALA A 78 -9.46 -7.79 1.33
C ALA A 78 -10.20 -6.81 2.24
N GLN A 79 -9.48 -5.96 2.99
CA GLN A 79 -10.07 -4.93 3.82
C GLN A 79 -10.91 -3.96 3.00
N GLN A 80 -10.39 -3.47 1.86
CA GLN A 80 -11.14 -2.56 0.99
C GLN A 80 -12.45 -3.17 0.47
N CYS A 81 -12.44 -4.47 0.11
CA CYS A 81 -13.65 -5.19 -0.28
C CYS A 81 -14.67 -5.26 0.86
N ASN A 82 -14.21 -5.56 2.09
CA ASN A 82 -15.06 -5.59 3.27
C ASN A 82 -15.65 -4.22 3.58
N ASP A 83 -14.84 -3.16 3.54
CA ASP A 83 -15.27 -1.78 3.80
C ASP A 83 -16.36 -1.35 2.82
N LYS A 84 -16.22 -1.70 1.54
CA LYS A 84 -17.26 -1.44 0.53
C LYS A 84 -18.56 -2.16 0.86
N GLN A 85 -18.49 -3.43 1.21
CA GLN A 85 -19.69 -4.22 1.55
C GLN A 85 -20.38 -3.68 2.81
N VAL A 86 -19.60 -3.31 3.84
CA VAL A 86 -20.13 -2.69 5.07
C VAL A 86 -20.78 -1.34 4.76
N ASN A 87 -20.16 -0.52 3.91
CA ASN A 87 -20.72 0.77 3.52
C ASN A 87 -22.05 0.64 2.77
N GLU A 88 -22.17 -0.33 1.85
CA GLU A 88 -23.43 -0.61 1.16
C GLU A 88 -24.53 -1.07 2.11
N LEU A 89 -24.19 -1.97 3.05
CA LEU A 89 -25.14 -2.41 4.08
C LEU A 89 -25.60 -1.23 4.94
N LEU A 90 -24.66 -0.42 5.44
CA LEU A 90 -24.94 0.76 6.24
C LEU A 90 -25.85 1.74 5.50
N ASN A 91 -25.58 1.99 4.22
CA ASN A 91 -26.40 2.84 3.36
C ASN A 91 -27.83 2.29 3.19
N GLY A 92 -27.97 0.97 3.03
CA GLY A 92 -29.27 0.30 3.00
C GLY A 92 -30.04 0.47 4.31
N SER A 93 -29.37 0.29 5.46
CA SER A 93 -29.97 0.49 6.79
C SER A 93 -30.38 1.95 7.02
N LEU A 94 -29.55 2.92 6.62
CA LEU A 94 -29.84 4.35 6.75
C LEU A 94 -31.08 4.75 5.94
N LYS A 95 -31.21 4.22 4.71
CA LYS A 95 -32.40 4.44 3.88
C LYS A 95 -33.66 3.91 4.55
N LEU A 96 -33.61 2.72 5.16
CA LEU A 96 -34.74 2.15 5.87
C LEU A 96 -35.14 2.99 7.09
N LEU A 97 -34.17 3.49 7.85
CA LEU A 97 -34.40 4.35 9.00
C LEU A 97 -35.11 5.66 8.61
N GLY A 98 -34.80 6.22 7.44
CA GLY A 98 -35.43 7.45 6.95
C GLY A 98 -36.88 7.31 6.47
N VAL A 99 -37.43 6.09 6.43
CA VAL A 99 -38.86 5.84 6.10
C VAL A 99 -39.73 5.70 7.36
N CYS A 100 -39.12 5.75 8.56
CA CYS A 100 -39.82 5.80 9.86
C CYS A 100 -39.91 7.24 10.37
#